data_AF-A0A438F8M3-F1
#
_entry.id   AF-A0A438F8M3-F1
#
_cell.length_a   1.000
_cell.length_b   1.000
_cell.length_c   1.000
_cell.angle_alpha   90.00
_cell.angle_beta   90.00
_cell.angle_gamma   90.00
#
_symmetry.space_group_name_H-M   'P 1'
#
loop_
_entity.id
_entity.type
_entity.pdbx_description
1 polymer ?
#
loop_
_entity_poly.entity_id
_entity_poly.type
_entity_poly.pdbx_seq_one_letter_code
_entity_poly.pdbx_strand_id
1 'polypeptide(L)'
;MKTSATDPSTKKAKEAKLWGGRFEEGVTDAVERFTESISFDKALYKQDIMGSRAHASMLAHQGLISVSDRDSILQGLDNIERRIEDGEFVWRTDREDVHMNIEAALTDLIGEPAKKLHTARSRNDQVLTDFRLWCRDAIDNIVARIEHLQFYNFTLFGFLLELDISFRKQIQFNDILYSWFPNFHLSLHL
;
A
#
# COMPACT_ATOMS: atom_id res chain seq x y z
N MET A 1 13.03 -45.10 -40.67
CA MET A 1 12.75 -43.66 -40.49
C MET A 1 12.06 -43.52 -39.14
N LYS A 2 12.79 -43.11 -38.10
CA LYS A 2 12.28 -43.04 -36.72
C LYS A 2 11.53 -41.72 -36.55
N THR A 3 10.29 -41.80 -36.07
CA THR A 3 9.42 -40.69 -35.68
C THR A 3 9.94 -40.09 -34.37
N SER A 4 10.19 -38.78 -34.35
CA SER A 4 10.60 -38.04 -33.14
C SER A 4 9.37 -37.71 -32.31
N ALA A 5 9.34 -38.23 -31.08
CA ALA A 5 8.40 -37.86 -30.05
C ALA A 5 8.55 -36.37 -29.69
N THR A 6 7.44 -35.63 -29.66
CA THR A 6 7.36 -34.30 -29.09
C THR A 6 7.28 -34.40 -27.56
N ASP A 7 8.19 -33.69 -26.93
CA ASP A 7 8.44 -33.51 -25.50
C ASP A 7 7.17 -33.06 -24.72
N PRO A 8 6.76 -33.75 -23.63
CA PRO A 8 5.68 -33.29 -22.79
C PRO A 8 6.22 -32.18 -21.87
N SER A 9 6.01 -30.94 -22.27
CA SER A 9 6.29 -29.75 -21.44
C SER A 9 5.74 -29.97 -20.03
N THR A 10 6.65 -30.00 -19.06
CA THR A 10 6.41 -30.02 -17.62
C THR A 10 5.57 -28.81 -17.22
N LYS A 11 4.24 -28.97 -17.19
CA LYS A 11 3.34 -28.03 -16.50
C LYS A 11 3.74 -28.00 -15.03
N LYS A 12 4.37 -26.91 -14.60
CA LYS A 12 4.53 -26.60 -13.16
C LYS A 12 3.16 -26.73 -12.50
N ALA A 13 3.08 -27.53 -11.42
CA ALA A 13 1.87 -27.65 -10.64
C ALA A 13 1.51 -26.28 -10.05
N LYS A 14 0.28 -25.80 -10.30
CA LYS A 14 -0.25 -24.57 -9.71
C LYS A 14 -0.36 -24.79 -8.18
N GLU A 15 0.10 -23.83 -7.39
CA GLU A 15 -0.02 -23.85 -5.93
C GLU A 15 -1.51 -23.89 -5.51
N ALA A 16 -1.83 -24.61 -4.44
CA ALA A 16 -3.20 -24.80 -3.98
C ALA A 16 -3.78 -23.48 -3.45
N LYS A 17 -4.90 -23.05 -4.04
CA LYS A 17 -5.60 -21.81 -3.69
C LYS A 17 -6.35 -21.94 -2.36
N LEU A 18 -6.41 -20.86 -1.59
CA LEU A 18 -7.13 -20.81 -0.29
C LEU A 18 -8.65 -20.92 -0.44
N TRP A 19 -9.18 -20.61 -1.63
CA TRP A 19 -10.56 -20.79 -2.01
C TRP A 19 -10.60 -21.56 -3.33
N GLY A 20 -11.50 -22.55 -3.43
CA GLY A 20 -11.58 -23.41 -4.61
C GLY A 20 -11.59 -24.91 -4.31
N GLY A 21 -11.40 -25.33 -3.06
CA GLY A 21 -11.48 -26.74 -2.64
C GLY A 21 -12.83 -27.44 -2.85
N ARG A 22 -13.81 -26.77 -3.46
CA ARG A 22 -15.12 -27.33 -3.84
C ARG A 22 -15.27 -27.57 -5.35
N PHE A 23 -14.25 -27.27 -6.16
CA PHE A 23 -14.28 -27.49 -7.60
C PHE A 23 -13.41 -28.71 -7.97
N GLU A 24 -13.93 -29.58 -8.83
CA GLU A 24 -13.21 -30.75 -9.34
C GLU A 24 -12.16 -30.38 -10.40
N GLU A 25 -12.39 -29.26 -11.11
CA GLU A 25 -11.50 -28.73 -12.14
C GLU A 25 -10.81 -27.45 -11.69
N GLY A 26 -9.60 -27.23 -12.20
CA GLY A 26 -8.83 -26.00 -11.95
C GLY A 26 -9.48 -24.77 -12.59
N VAL A 27 -9.28 -23.61 -11.98
CA VAL A 27 -9.78 -22.32 -12.48
C VAL A 27 -9.15 -22.00 -13.84
N THR A 28 -9.95 -21.52 -14.80
CA THR A 28 -9.45 -21.11 -16.12
C THR A 28 -8.62 -19.83 -16.04
N ASP A 29 -7.65 -19.65 -16.95
CA ASP A 29 -6.81 -18.45 -16.99
C ASP A 29 -7.61 -17.15 -17.22
N ALA A 30 -8.82 -17.25 -17.79
CA ALA A 30 -9.72 -16.11 -17.92
C ALA A 30 -10.30 -15.68 -16.57
N VAL A 31 -10.70 -16.65 -15.74
CA VAL A 31 -11.20 -16.37 -14.39
C VAL A 31 -10.08 -15.88 -13.50
N GLU A 32 -8.88 -16.48 -13.56
CA GLU A 32 -7.74 -16.01 -12.76
C GLU A 32 -7.39 -14.55 -13.01
N ARG A 33 -7.33 -14.14 -14.29
CA ARG A 33 -7.09 -12.73 -14.66
C ARG A 33 -8.21 -11.80 -14.24
N PHE A 34 -9.44 -12.30 -14.13
CA PHE A 34 -10.57 -11.51 -13.69
C PHE A 34 -10.61 -11.36 -12.17
N THR A 35 -10.13 -12.36 -11.43
CA THR A 35 -10.20 -12.40 -9.97
C THR A 35 -8.94 -11.92 -9.28
N GLU A 36 -7.79 -11.87 -9.97
CA GLU A 36 -6.57 -11.32 -9.38
C GLU A 36 -6.74 -9.83 -9.05
N SER A 37 -6.22 -9.44 -7.89
CA SER A 37 -6.16 -8.06 -7.46
C SER A 37 -4.72 -7.55 -7.30
N ILE A 38 -3.73 -8.44 -7.39
CA ILE A 38 -2.31 -8.08 -7.19
C ILE A 38 -1.79 -7.02 -8.17
N SER A 39 -2.37 -6.92 -9.36
CA SER A 39 -2.05 -5.86 -10.32
C SER A 39 -2.22 -4.44 -9.75
N PHE A 40 -3.11 -4.26 -8.75
CA PHE A 40 -3.36 -2.97 -8.10
C PHE A 40 -3.22 -2.99 -6.57
N ASP A 41 -3.58 -4.07 -5.88
CA ASP A 41 -3.59 -4.13 -4.41
C ASP A 41 -2.20 -4.30 -3.79
N LYS A 42 -1.16 -4.58 -4.60
CA LYS A 42 0.23 -4.53 -4.16
C LYS A 42 0.60 -3.19 -3.52
N ALA A 43 -0.14 -2.11 -3.80
CA ALA A 43 0.02 -0.81 -3.16
C ALA A 43 -0.26 -0.85 -1.63
N LEU A 44 -0.98 -1.87 -1.15
CA LEU A 44 -1.34 -2.06 0.26
C LEU A 44 -0.29 -2.84 1.06
N TYR A 45 0.85 -3.23 0.47
CA TYR A 45 1.82 -4.13 1.13
C TYR A 45 2.30 -3.59 2.48
N LYS A 46 2.51 -2.28 2.63
CA LYS A 46 2.96 -1.68 3.89
C LYS A 46 1.94 -1.89 5.00
N GLN A 47 0.66 -1.72 4.66
CA GLN A 47 -0.44 -1.87 5.60
C GLN A 47 -0.67 -3.34 5.95
N ASP A 48 -0.62 -4.26 4.98
CA ASP A 48 -0.73 -5.70 5.24
C ASP A 48 0.40 -6.20 6.15
N ILE A 49 1.66 -5.80 5.87
CA ILE A 49 2.82 -6.17 6.69
C ILE A 49 2.67 -5.60 8.10
N MET A 50 2.32 -4.31 8.23
CA MET A 50 2.10 -3.68 9.53
C MET A 50 0.99 -4.37 10.34
N GLY A 51 -0.15 -4.66 9.70
CA GLY A 51 -1.25 -5.39 10.31
C GLY A 51 -0.85 -6.81 10.71
N SER A 52 -0.07 -7.49 9.89
CA SER A 52 0.44 -8.84 10.16
C SER A 52 1.45 -8.87 11.33
N ARG A 53 2.31 -7.86 11.48
CA ARG A 53 3.18 -7.72 12.66
C ARG A 53 2.36 -7.55 13.95
N ALA A 54 1.35 -6.68 13.91
CA ALA A 54 0.46 -6.45 15.04
C ALA A 54 -0.32 -7.72 15.40
N HIS A 55 -0.84 -8.44 14.40
CA HIS A 55 -1.56 -9.69 14.59
C HIS A 55 -0.68 -10.79 15.17
N ALA A 56 0.54 -11.00 14.66
CA ALA A 56 1.50 -11.97 15.21
C ALA A 56 1.82 -11.67 16.69
N SER A 57 2.00 -10.39 17.01
CA SER A 57 2.26 -9.95 18.39
C SER A 57 1.07 -10.23 19.31
N MET A 58 -0.15 -9.99 18.83
CA MET A 58 -1.39 -10.31 19.54
C MET A 58 -1.55 -11.82 19.74
N LEU A 59 -1.31 -12.64 18.72
CA LEU A 59 -1.39 -14.12 18.83
C LEU A 59 -0.44 -14.65 19.92
N ALA A 60 0.79 -14.15 19.97
CA ALA A 60 1.76 -14.54 21.00
C ALA A 60 1.33 -14.08 22.40
N HIS A 61 0.80 -12.86 22.50
CA HIS A 61 0.28 -12.33 23.76
C HIS A 61 -0.90 -13.18 24.30
N GLN A 62 -1.75 -13.69 23.42
CA GLN A 62 -2.85 -14.61 23.75
C GLN A 62 -2.40 -16.06 23.96
N GLY A 63 -1.11 -16.37 23.80
CA GLY A 63 -0.57 -17.73 23.93
C GLY A 63 -0.95 -18.69 22.79
N LEU A 64 -1.44 -18.16 21.66
CA LEU A 64 -1.82 -18.96 20.48
C LEU A 64 -0.61 -19.38 19.63
N ILE A 65 0.49 -18.62 19.71
CA ILE A 65 1.79 -18.96 19.13
C ILE A 65 2.91 -18.72 20.14
N SER A 66 4.06 -19.36 19.97
CA SER A 66 5.22 -19.10 20.83
C SER A 66 5.85 -17.73 20.57
N VAL A 67 6.56 -17.19 21.56
CA VAL A 67 7.35 -15.95 21.40
C VAL A 67 8.38 -16.11 20.28
N SER A 68 9.00 -17.28 20.16
CA SER A 68 9.93 -17.60 19.07
C SER A 68 9.26 -17.63 17.69
N ASP A 69 8.01 -18.13 17.59
CA ASP A 69 7.26 -18.10 16.33
C ASP A 69 6.98 -16.64 15.93
N ARG A 70 6.51 -15.82 16.88
CA ARG A 70 6.30 -14.37 16.67
C ARG A 70 7.57 -13.71 16.16
N ASP A 71 8.70 -13.92 16.83
CA ASP A 71 9.95 -13.26 16.47
C ASP A 71 10.42 -13.68 15.07
N SER A 72 10.23 -14.94 14.72
CA SER A 72 10.49 -15.45 13.36
C SER A 72 9.58 -14.79 12.32
N ILE A 73 8.29 -14.62 12.63
CA ILE A 73 7.33 -13.93 11.76
C ILE A 73 7.72 -12.46 11.57
N LEU A 74 8.02 -11.74 12.65
CA LEU A 74 8.39 -10.32 12.58
C LEU A 74 9.65 -10.12 11.73
N GLN A 75 10.69 -10.92 11.97
CA GLN A 75 11.93 -10.85 11.18
C GLN A 75 11.70 -11.23 9.70
N GLY A 76 10.85 -12.23 9.44
CA GLY A 76 10.50 -12.61 8.08
C GLY A 76 9.75 -11.50 7.34
N LEU A 77 8.80 -10.85 8.02
CA LEU A 77 8.06 -9.71 7.49
C LEU A 77 8.98 -8.50 7.22
N ASP A 78 9.94 -8.22 8.10
CA ASP A 78 10.97 -7.18 7.89
C ASP A 78 11.84 -7.46 6.65
N ASN A 79 12.20 -8.73 6.44
CA ASN A 79 12.94 -9.14 5.24
C ASN A 79 12.11 -8.94 3.97
N ILE A 80 10.84 -9.34 4.00
CA ILE A 80 9.92 -9.20 2.86
C ILE A 80 9.70 -7.72 2.53
N GLU A 81 9.43 -6.88 3.53
CA GLU A 81 9.27 -5.43 3.32
C GLU A 81 10.49 -4.83 2.64
N ARG A 82 11.69 -5.15 3.13
CA ARG A 82 12.94 -4.68 2.52
C ARG A 82 13.08 -5.13 1.07
N ARG A 83 12.81 -6.40 0.77
CA ARG A 83 12.86 -6.92 -0.62
C ARG A 83 11.86 -6.24 -1.53
N ILE A 84 10.69 -5.85 -1.03
CA ILE A 84 9.70 -5.08 -1.80
C ILE A 84 10.24 -3.68 -2.09
N GLU A 85 10.80 -3.01 -1.08
CA GLU A 85 11.36 -1.66 -1.21
C GLU A 85 12.59 -1.61 -2.13
N ASP A 86 13.43 -2.65 -2.11
CA ASP A 86 14.60 -2.79 -2.97
C ASP A 86 14.23 -3.22 -4.41
N GLY A 87 12.95 -3.52 -4.69
CA GLY A 87 12.48 -3.98 -5.99
C GLY A 87 12.85 -5.44 -6.33
N GLU A 88 13.30 -6.21 -5.34
CA GLU A 88 13.71 -7.62 -5.48
C GLU A 88 12.55 -8.60 -5.25
N PHE A 89 11.41 -8.12 -4.76
CA PHE A 89 10.23 -8.95 -4.52
C PHE A 89 9.49 -9.24 -5.83
N VAL A 90 9.34 -10.53 -6.14
CA VAL A 90 8.61 -10.99 -7.34
C VAL A 90 7.14 -11.21 -6.98
N TRP A 91 6.30 -10.24 -7.36
CA TRP A 91 4.85 -10.38 -7.30
C TRP A 91 4.38 -11.40 -8.32
N ARG A 92 3.59 -12.39 -7.87
CA ARG A 92 3.06 -13.43 -8.75
C ARG A 92 1.55 -13.29 -8.88
N THR A 93 1.04 -13.24 -10.11
CA THR A 93 -0.40 -13.17 -10.40
C THR A 93 -1.14 -14.46 -10.09
N ASP A 94 -0.44 -15.60 -10.01
CA ASP A 94 -1.03 -16.85 -9.54
C ASP A 94 -1.22 -16.90 -8.02
N ARG A 95 -0.64 -15.94 -7.28
CA ARG A 95 -0.94 -15.60 -5.89
C ARG A 95 -1.85 -14.37 -5.92
N GLU A 96 -3.15 -14.60 -5.93
CA GLU A 96 -4.17 -13.68 -6.46
C GLU A 96 -4.15 -12.25 -5.92
N ASP A 97 -3.79 -12.06 -4.65
CA ASP A 97 -3.79 -10.79 -3.94
C ASP A 97 -2.44 -10.51 -3.23
N VAL A 98 -2.27 -9.29 -2.73
CA VAL A 98 -1.10 -8.87 -1.92
C VAL A 98 -0.86 -9.78 -0.71
N HIS A 99 -1.94 -10.21 -0.07
CA HIS A 99 -1.88 -11.00 1.17
C HIS A 99 -1.31 -12.40 0.92
N MET A 100 -1.78 -13.09 -0.11
CA MET A 100 -1.29 -14.40 -0.53
C MET A 100 0.16 -14.34 -0.99
N ASN A 101 0.56 -13.26 -1.67
CA ASN A 101 1.95 -13.06 -2.05
C ASN A 101 2.86 -13.00 -0.82
N ILE A 102 2.49 -12.20 0.18
CA ILE A 102 3.26 -12.01 1.40
C ILE A 102 3.26 -13.27 2.26
N GLU A 103 2.10 -13.91 2.46
CA GLU A 103 1.98 -15.15 3.24
C GLU A 103 2.80 -16.29 2.66
N ALA A 104 2.75 -16.47 1.34
CA ALA A 104 3.50 -17.52 0.68
C ALA A 104 5.00 -17.20 0.72
N ALA A 105 5.41 -15.95 0.50
CA ALA A 105 6.81 -15.54 0.66
C ALA A 105 7.32 -15.73 2.10
N LEU A 106 6.47 -15.47 3.10
CA LEU A 106 6.81 -15.68 4.51
C LEU A 106 6.96 -17.17 4.80
N THR A 107 6.04 -17.99 4.29
CA THR A 107 6.12 -19.45 4.41
C THR A 107 7.37 -20.01 3.76
N ASP A 108 7.73 -19.53 2.56
CA ASP A 108 8.95 -19.90 1.85
C ASP A 108 10.21 -19.53 2.65
N LEU A 109 10.16 -18.44 3.43
CA LEU A 109 11.29 -17.91 4.18
C LEU A 109 11.49 -18.57 5.55
N ILE A 110 10.41 -18.78 6.32
CA ILE A 110 10.51 -19.22 7.73
C ILE A 110 9.81 -20.56 8.02
N GLY A 111 9.04 -21.10 7.07
CA GLY A 111 8.37 -22.39 7.21
C GLY A 111 7.16 -22.37 8.16
N GLU A 112 7.07 -23.37 9.03
CA GLU A 112 5.89 -23.63 9.88
C GLU A 112 5.38 -22.45 10.73
N PRO A 113 6.24 -21.58 11.32
CA PRO A 113 5.75 -20.40 12.04
C PRO A 113 4.83 -19.51 11.20
N ALA A 114 5.11 -19.33 9.90
CA ALA A 114 4.32 -18.49 9.01
C ALA A 114 2.86 -18.96 8.89
N LYS A 115 2.64 -20.28 8.87
CA LYS A 115 1.30 -20.87 8.72
C LYS A 115 0.38 -20.54 9.90
N LYS A 116 0.94 -20.19 11.05
CA LYS A 116 0.19 -19.81 12.26
C LYS A 116 -0.29 -18.35 12.20
N LEU A 117 0.24 -17.53 11.30
CA LEU A 117 -0.12 -16.10 11.20
C LEU A 117 -1.60 -15.90 10.84
N HIS A 118 -2.23 -16.84 10.14
CA HIS A 118 -3.65 -16.75 9.76
C HIS A 118 -4.62 -17.24 10.83
N THR A 119 -4.12 -17.71 11.97
CA THR A 119 -4.98 -18.14 13.07
C THR A 119 -5.87 -16.98 13.53
N ALA A 120 -7.17 -17.25 13.63
CA ALA A 120 -8.21 -16.31 14.08
C ALA A 120 -8.30 -14.99 13.28
N ARG A 121 -7.90 -15.00 12.01
CA ARG A 121 -8.00 -13.85 11.09
C ARG A 121 -8.67 -14.28 9.80
N SER A 122 -9.61 -13.49 9.26
CA SER A 122 -10.18 -13.73 7.93
C SER A 122 -9.64 -12.74 6.92
N ARG A 123 -9.76 -13.06 5.63
CA ARG A 123 -9.32 -12.14 4.58
C ARG A 123 -10.15 -10.85 4.57
N ASN A 124 -11.42 -10.92 4.97
CA ASN A 124 -12.32 -9.77 4.97
C ASN A 124 -11.92 -8.70 6.00
N ASP A 125 -11.60 -9.09 7.24
CA ASP A 125 -11.13 -8.14 8.25
C ASP A 125 -9.74 -7.62 7.94
N GLN A 126 -8.87 -8.45 7.36
CA GLN A 126 -7.54 -8.05 6.93
C GLN A 126 -7.60 -6.95 5.86
N VAL A 127 -8.27 -7.20 4.73
CA VAL A 127 -8.35 -6.22 3.64
C VAL A 127 -9.04 -4.91 4.06
N LEU A 128 -10.07 -4.98 4.91
CA LEU A 128 -10.73 -3.78 5.44
C LEU A 128 -9.81 -2.98 6.35
N THR A 129 -8.99 -3.66 7.16
CA THR A 129 -8.00 -3.02 8.02
C THR A 129 -6.93 -2.34 7.18
N ASP A 130 -6.39 -3.04 6.19
CA ASP A 130 -5.34 -2.52 5.31
C ASP A 130 -5.82 -1.29 4.54
N PHE A 131 -7.03 -1.37 3.97
CA PHE A 131 -7.61 -0.26 3.22
C PHE A 131 -7.86 0.98 4.09
N ARG A 132 -8.28 0.80 5.36
CA ARG A 132 -8.46 1.93 6.29
C ARG A 132 -7.13 2.58 6.67
N LEU A 133 -6.10 1.78 6.92
CA LEU A 133 -4.76 2.27 7.22
C LEU A 133 -4.19 3.01 6.01
N TRP A 134 -4.38 2.47 4.81
CA TRP A 134 -3.93 3.10 3.57
C TRP A 134 -4.64 4.43 3.33
N CYS A 135 -5.96 4.48 3.54
CA CYS A 135 -6.73 5.72 3.45
C CYS A 135 -6.22 6.78 4.44
N ARG A 136 -5.89 6.39 5.68
CA ARG A 136 -5.33 7.31 6.67
C ARG A 136 -4.00 7.89 6.18
N ASP A 137 -3.07 7.04 5.74
CA ASP A 137 -1.77 7.49 5.27
C ASP A 137 -1.91 8.38 4.00
N ALA A 138 -2.87 8.07 3.12
CA ALA A 138 -3.19 8.90 1.96
C ALA A 138 -3.75 10.27 2.36
N ILE A 139 -4.63 10.33 3.36
CA ILE A 139 -5.17 11.57 3.91
C ILE A 139 -4.05 12.43 4.49
N ASP A 140 -3.17 11.86 5.32
CA ASP A 140 -2.05 12.59 5.92
C ASP A 140 -1.15 13.21 4.84
N ASN A 141 -0.86 12.46 3.78
CA ASN A 141 -0.10 12.97 2.63
C ASN A 141 -0.82 14.09 1.86
N ILE A 142 -2.14 14.00 1.69
CA ILE A 142 -2.95 15.02 1.01
C ILE A 142 -2.97 16.31 1.84
N VAL A 143 -3.18 16.20 3.15
CA VAL A 143 -3.17 17.36 4.07
C VAL A 143 -1.83 18.09 3.99
N ALA A 144 -0.71 17.38 4.09
CA ALA A 144 0.61 17.99 3.98
C ALA A 144 0.83 18.71 2.64
N ARG A 145 0.32 18.16 1.53
CA ARG A 145 0.41 18.80 0.21
C ARG A 145 -0.47 20.05 0.10
N ILE A 146 -1.65 20.04 0.72
CA ILE A 146 -2.53 21.21 0.78
C ILE A 146 -1.87 22.31 1.60
N GLU A 147 -1.29 21.99 2.76
CA GLU A 147 -0.55 22.95 3.59
C GLU A 147 0.64 23.56 2.85
N HIS A 148 1.40 22.74 2.12
CA HIS A 148 2.49 23.22 1.28
C HIS A 148 1.98 24.17 0.18
N LEU A 149 0.90 23.83 -0.51
CA LEU A 149 0.31 24.71 -1.51
C LEU A 149 -0.16 26.04 -0.90
N GLN A 150 -0.82 26.00 0.27
CA GLN A 150 -1.28 27.19 0.98
C GLN A 150 -0.12 28.09 1.40
N PHE A 151 0.96 27.51 1.93
CA PHE A 151 2.16 28.23 2.32
C PHE A 151 2.80 28.95 1.12
N TYR A 152 2.99 28.25 0.00
CA TYR A 152 3.59 28.86 -1.20
C TYR A 152 2.74 30.01 -1.76
N ASN A 153 1.41 29.88 -1.75
CA ASN A 153 0.53 30.98 -2.16
C ASN A 153 0.70 32.19 -1.25
N PHE A 154 0.81 31.99 0.07
CA PHE A 154 1.03 33.08 1.01
C PHE A 154 2.41 33.77 0.81
N THR A 155 3.48 32.99 0.65
CA THR A 155 4.82 33.53 0.39
C THR A 155 4.91 34.27 -0.94
N LEU A 156 4.37 33.69 -2.02
CA LEU A 156 4.36 34.33 -3.33
C LEU A 156 3.52 35.61 -3.31
N PHE A 157 2.36 35.59 -2.65
CA PHE A 157 1.54 36.78 -2.48
C PHE A 157 2.26 37.88 -1.67
N GLY A 158 2.97 37.52 -0.60
CA GLY A 158 3.81 38.47 0.15
C GLY A 158 4.88 39.12 -0.71
N PHE A 159 5.60 38.35 -1.52
CA PHE A 159 6.61 38.86 -2.45
C PHE A 159 6.00 39.76 -3.54
N LEU A 160 4.84 39.38 -4.07
CA LEU A 160 4.11 40.19 -5.05
C LEU A 160 3.58 41.50 -4.44
N LEU A 161 3.16 41.51 -3.18
CA LEU A 161 2.78 42.75 -2.48
C LEU A 161 3.99 43.68 -2.25
N GLU A 162 5.15 43.15 -1.87
CA GLU A 162 6.37 43.97 -1.76
C GLU A 162 6.79 44.55 -3.11
N LEU A 163 6.72 43.76 -4.18
CA LEU A 163 6.97 44.23 -5.53
C LEU A 163 5.92 45.26 -5.98
N ASP A 164 4.64 45.08 -5.70
CA ASP A 164 3.57 46.04 -6.02
C ASP A 164 3.71 47.33 -5.22
N ILE A 165 4.07 47.29 -3.93
CA ILE A 165 4.39 48.50 -3.14
C ILE A 165 5.59 49.24 -3.73
N SER A 166 6.62 48.50 -4.16
CA SER A 166 7.80 49.08 -4.82
C SER A 166 7.43 49.69 -6.19
N PHE A 167 6.53 49.04 -6.94
CA PHE A 167 6.05 49.49 -8.25
C PHE A 167 5.07 50.67 -8.16
N ARG A 168 4.18 50.69 -7.15
CA ARG A 168 3.26 51.80 -6.83
C ARG A 168 3.98 53.06 -6.34
N LYS A 169 5.16 52.92 -5.71
CA LYS A 169 6.05 54.07 -5.47
C LYS A 169 6.58 54.70 -6.76
N GLN A 170 6.54 53.97 -7.87
CA GLN A 170 7.02 54.42 -9.18
C GLN A 170 5.90 54.86 -10.13
N ILE A 171 4.67 54.36 -9.98
CA ILE A 171 3.52 54.72 -10.82
C ILE A 171 2.24 54.78 -9.96
N GLN A 172 1.58 55.96 -9.93
CA GLN A 172 0.22 56.10 -9.39
C GLN A 172 -0.75 55.29 -10.24
N PHE A 173 -1.14 54.08 -9.83
CA PHE A 173 -2.33 53.42 -10.37
C PHE A 173 -3.03 52.59 -9.30
N ASN A 174 -4.34 52.83 -9.15
CA ASN A 174 -5.23 52.15 -8.23
C ASN A 174 -6.22 51.28 -9.03
N ASP A 175 -6.85 50.31 -8.33
CA ASP A 175 -8.14 49.67 -8.61
C ASP A 175 -8.23 48.22 -9.15
N ILE A 176 -7.13 47.49 -9.39
CA ILE A 176 -7.27 46.09 -9.92
C ILE A 176 -7.04 44.99 -8.87
N LEU A 177 -6.27 45.25 -7.80
CA LEU A 177 -5.90 44.21 -6.83
C LEU A 177 -6.98 43.87 -5.80
N TYR A 178 -7.91 44.80 -5.51
CA TYR A 178 -8.91 44.61 -4.45
C TYR A 178 -10.11 43.73 -4.85
N SER A 179 -10.36 43.52 -6.15
CA SER A 179 -11.53 42.72 -6.59
C SER A 179 -11.28 41.21 -6.55
N TRP A 180 -10.02 40.76 -6.50
CA TRP A 180 -9.66 39.35 -6.58
C TRP A 180 -9.64 38.62 -5.23
N PHE A 181 -9.69 39.34 -4.10
CA PHE A 181 -9.60 38.74 -2.76
C PHE A 181 -10.55 39.40 -1.74
N PRO A 182 -11.84 39.00 -1.68
CA PRO A 182 -12.84 39.63 -0.81
C PRO A 182 -12.64 39.38 0.71
N ASN A 183 -11.75 38.46 1.11
CA ASN A 183 -11.51 38.14 2.52
C ASN A 183 -10.44 39.01 3.21
N PHE A 184 -9.94 40.07 2.55
CA PHE A 184 -8.84 40.90 3.08
C PHE A 184 -9.24 41.87 4.22
N HIS A 185 -10.51 41.89 4.63
CA HIS A 185 -11.02 42.94 5.51
C HIS A 185 -10.71 42.78 7.02
N LEU A 186 -10.03 41.71 7.45
CA LEU A 186 -10.00 41.30 8.86
C LEU A 186 -8.65 41.43 9.60
N SER A 187 -7.61 42.06 9.04
CA SER A 187 -6.30 42.10 9.73
C SER A 187 -5.52 43.41 9.61
N LEU A 188 -6.18 44.57 9.73
CA LEU A 188 -5.50 45.87 9.73
C LEU A 188 -5.99 46.85 10.82
N HIS A 189 -6.54 46.32 11.93
CA HIS A 189 -6.96 47.11 13.10
C HIS A 189 -6.38 46.63 14.44
N LEU A 190 -5.11 46.23 14.45
CA LEU A 190 -4.26 46.27 15.64
C LEU A 190 -2.86 46.78 15.27
#